data_AF-A0A929ERM1-F1
#
_entry.id   AF-A0A929ERM1-F1
#
_cell.length_a   1.000
_cell.length_b   1.000
_cell.length_c   1.000
_cell.angle_alpha   90.00
_cell.angle_beta   90.00
_cell.angle_gamma   90.00
#
_symmetry.space_group_name_H-M   'P 1'
#
loop_
_entity.id
_entity.type
_entity.pdbx_description
1 polymer ?
#
loop_
_entity_poly.entity_id
_entity_poly.type
_entity_poly.pdbx_seq_one_letter_code
_entity_poly.pdbx_strand_id
1 'polypeptide(L)'
;MKRNQVLVAIVALAFVLFPLVVRSAYYQHLVIIALMWVVIGGSWNLLAGYTGQVSFGHAVFFGTGAYTAGIFASKLGISAWWGMLFGGFTGA
;
A
#
# COMPACT_ATOMS: atom_id res chain seq x y z
N MET A 1 -28.26 5.66 7.48
CA MET A 1 -27.10 5.54 6.56
C MET A 1 -27.59 4.96 5.24
N LYS A 2 -27.18 5.49 4.09
CA LYS A 2 -27.63 4.95 2.79
C LYS A 2 -27.12 3.49 2.67
N ARG A 3 -27.93 2.57 2.13
CA ARG A 3 -27.60 1.12 1.98
C ARG A 3 -26.16 0.87 1.50
N ASN A 4 -25.69 1.68 0.55
CA ASN A 4 -24.33 1.57 -0.01
C ASN A 4 -23.22 1.90 1.00
N GLN A 5 -23.44 2.87 1.90
CA GLN A 5 -22.47 3.21 2.94
C GLN A 5 -22.30 2.07 3.95
N VAL A 6 -23.40 1.36 4.26
CA VAL A 6 -23.36 0.17 5.12
C VAL A 6 -22.58 -0.95 4.46
N LEU A 7 -22.78 -1.20 3.16
CA LEU A 7 -22.01 -2.21 2.42
C LEU A 7 -20.51 -1.90 2.39
N VAL A 8 -20.13 -0.65 2.12
CA VAL A 8 -18.72 -0.23 2.14
C VAL A 8 -18.10 -0.44 3.53
N ALA A 9 -18.82 -0.07 4.59
CA ALA A 9 -18.36 -0.26 5.96
C ALA A 9 -18.17 -1.75 6.31
N ILE A 10 -19.08 -2.63 5.87
CA ILE A 10 -18.97 -4.08 6.09
C ILE A 10 -17.72 -4.64 5.38
N VAL A 11 -17.49 -4.27 4.12
CA VAL A 11 -16.32 -4.72 3.37
C VAL A 11 -15.03 -4.21 4.00
N ALA A 12 -14.97 -2.94 4.40
CA ALA A 12 -13.82 -2.37 5.09
C ALA A 12 -13.53 -3.11 6.41
N LEU A 13 -14.56 -3.40 7.20
CA LEU A 13 -14.43 -4.16 8.44
C LEU A 13 -13.91 -5.57 8.17
N ALA A 14 -14.38 -6.24 7.12
CA ALA A 14 -13.88 -7.57 6.73
C ALA A 14 -12.38 -7.56 6.42
N PHE A 15 -11.87 -6.54 5.71
CA PHE A 15 -10.44 -6.39 5.44
C PHE A 15 -9.61 -6.12 6.70
N VAL A 16 -10.13 -5.34 7.65
CA VAL A 16 -9.45 -5.08 8.94
C VAL A 16 -9.38 -6.35 9.80
N LEU A 17 -10.42 -7.18 9.77
CA LEU A 17 -10.48 -8.43 10.52
C LEU A 17 -9.74 -9.59 9.83
N PHE A 18 -9.50 -9.49 8.52
CA PHE A 18 -8.82 -10.52 7.72
C PHE A 18 -7.52 -11.05 8.34
N PRO A 19 -6.52 -10.22 8.73
CA PRO A 19 -5.26 -10.72 9.28
C PRO A 19 -5.41 -11.42 10.65
N LEU A 20 -6.51 -11.17 11.38
CA LEU A 20 -6.78 -11.82 12.66
C LEU A 20 -7.29 -13.25 12.49
N VAL A 21 -8.06 -13.49 11.41
CA VAL A 21 -8.64 -14.80 11.08
C VAL A 21 -7.67 -15.64 10.25
N VAL A 22 -7.04 -15.04 9.24
CA VAL A 22 -6.10 -15.72 8.34
C VAL A 22 -4.67 -15.42 8.78
N ARG A 23 -4.05 -16.39 9.47
CA ARG A 23 -2.68 -16.27 10.02
C ARG A 23 -1.57 -16.76 9.10
N SER A 24 -1.91 -17.33 7.94
CA SER A 24 -0.91 -17.78 6.98
C SER A 24 -0.23 -16.58 6.32
N ALA A 25 1.09 -16.49 6.49
CA ALA A 25 1.91 -15.43 5.92
C ALA A 25 1.77 -15.35 4.39
N TYR A 26 1.55 -16.49 3.72
CA TYR A 26 1.35 -16.54 2.27
C TYR A 26 0.10 -15.78 1.84
N TYR A 27 -1.06 -16.08 2.44
CA TYR A 27 -2.31 -15.41 2.10
C TYR A 27 -2.31 -13.94 2.52
N GLN A 28 -1.70 -13.62 3.65
CA GLN A 28 -1.51 -12.23 4.07
C GLN A 28 -0.66 -11.46 3.06
N HIS A 29 0.46 -12.03 2.62
CA HIS A 29 1.32 -11.41 1.61
C HIS A 29 0.59 -11.21 0.28
N LEU A 30 -0.17 -12.21 -0.19
CA LEU A 30 -0.98 -12.10 -1.40
C LEU A 30 -1.98 -10.94 -1.35
N VAL A 31 -2.67 -10.76 -0.22
CA VAL A 31 -3.61 -9.64 -0.06
C VAL A 31 -2.88 -8.31 -0.01
N ILE A 32 -1.73 -8.24 0.66
CA ILE A 32 -0.90 -7.03 0.70
C ILE A 32 -0.48 -6.61 -0.71
N ILE A 33 0.08 -7.53 -1.50
CA ILE A 33 0.50 -7.21 -2.87
C ILE A 33 -0.69 -6.85 -3.77
N ALA A 34 -1.84 -7.51 -3.60
CA ALA A 34 -3.04 -7.20 -4.35
C ALA A 34 -3.54 -5.78 -4.07
N LEU A 35 -3.66 -5.40 -2.79
CA LEU A 35 -4.06 -4.05 -2.38
C LEU A 35 -3.05 -2.99 -2.84
N MET A 36 -1.76 -3.31 -2.77
CA MET A 36 -0.70 -2.44 -3.27
C MET A 36 -0.86 -2.16 -4.77
N TRP A 37 -1.11 -3.19 -5.58
CA TRP A 37 -1.37 -3.04 -7.02
C TRP A 37 -2.68 -2.30 -7.33
N VAL A 38 -3.72 -2.43 -6.50
CA VAL A 38 -4.95 -1.64 -6.64
C VAL A 38 -4.66 -0.14 -6.53
N VAL A 39 -3.83 0.25 -5.54
CA VAL A 39 -3.45 1.67 -5.35
C VAL A 39 -2.62 2.16 -6.53
N ILE A 40 -1.55 1.44 -6.90
CA ILE A 40 -0.66 1.80 -8.02
C ILE A 40 -1.43 1.86 -9.35
N GLY A 41 -2.29 0.87 -9.60
CA GLY A 41 -3.10 0.81 -10.81
C GLY A 41 -4.14 1.93 -10.87
N GLY A 42 -4.73 2.29 -9.73
CA GLY A 42 -5.67 3.42 -9.63
C GLY A 42 -5.00 4.77 -9.93
N SER A 43 -3.84 5.03 -9.33
CA SER A 43 -3.07 6.26 -9.60
C SER A 43 -2.48 6.29 -11.00
N TRP A 44 -2.08 5.14 -11.56
CA TRP A 44 -1.70 5.03 -12.96
C TRP A 44 -2.86 5.31 -13.91
N ASN A 45 -4.04 4.75 -13.64
CA ASN A 45 -5.24 5.01 -14.46
C ASN A 45 -5.61 6.50 -14.42
N LEU A 46 -5.44 7.17 -13.27
CA LEU A 46 -5.65 8.61 -13.18
C LEU A 46 -4.71 9.39 -14.10
N LEU A 47 -3.43 9.02 -14.15
CA LEU A 47 -2.45 9.70 -14.98
C LEU A 47 -2.51 9.24 -16.44
N ALA A 48 -2.14 7.99 -16.73
CA ALA A 48 -2.08 7.48 -18.09
C ALA A 48 -3.46 7.32 -18.74
N GLY A 49 -4.48 6.95 -17.96
CA GLY A 49 -5.84 6.75 -18.49
C GLY A 49 -6.55 8.05 -18.84
N TYR A 50 -6.52 9.05 -17.95
CA TYR A 50 -7.22 10.33 -18.20
C TYR A 50 -6.36 11.38 -18.89
N THR A 51 -5.04 11.42 -18.66
CA THR A 51 -4.15 12.46 -19.21
C THR A 51 -3.18 11.94 -20.27
N GLY A 52 -3.09 10.62 -20.47
CA GLY A 52 -2.22 10.00 -21.48
C GLY A 52 -0.72 10.04 -21.14
N GLN A 53 -0.35 10.43 -19.91
CA GLN A 53 1.05 10.58 -19.52
C GLN A 53 1.62 9.27 -18.94
N VAL A 54 2.85 8.94 -19.32
CA VAL A 54 3.61 7.82 -18.75
C VAL A 54 4.17 8.24 -17.38
N SER A 55 3.96 7.43 -16.34
CA SER A 55 4.51 7.73 -15.01
C SER A 55 5.85 7.03 -14.76
N PHE A 56 6.93 7.81 -14.68
CA PHE A 56 8.21 7.30 -14.16
C PHE A 56 8.28 7.36 -12.62
N GLY A 57 7.45 8.19 -12.00
CA GLY A 57 7.48 8.43 -10.56
C GLY A 57 7.08 7.22 -9.72
N HIS A 58 6.09 6.42 -10.15
CA HIS A 58 5.59 5.30 -9.34
C HIS A 58 6.70 4.33 -8.92
N ALA A 59 7.58 3.95 -9.85
CA ALA A 59 8.69 3.06 -9.54
C ALA A 59 9.73 3.71 -8.62
N VAL A 60 10.03 5.00 -8.83
CA VAL A 60 10.98 5.76 -8.01
C VAL A 60 10.46 5.92 -6.58
N PHE A 61 9.26 6.45 -6.40
CA PHE A 61 8.65 6.66 -5.08
C PHE A 61 8.39 5.34 -4.33
N PHE A 62 7.93 4.31 -5.04
CA PHE A 62 7.75 2.99 -4.43
C PHE A 62 9.08 2.38 -3.98
N GLY A 63 10.10 2.46 -4.84
CA GLY A 63 11.43 1.93 -4.56
C GLY A 63 12.12 2.66 -3.41
N THR A 64 12.12 4.00 -3.39
CA THR A 64 12.74 4.79 -2.32
C THR A 64 12.04 4.57 -0.97
N GLY A 65 10.71 4.58 -0.94
CA GLY A 65 9.94 4.30 0.27
C GLY A 65 10.18 2.89 0.82
N ALA A 66 10.15 1.87 -0.03
CA ALA A 66 10.41 0.49 0.36
C ALA A 66 11.86 0.30 0.86
N TYR A 67 12.83 0.95 0.22
CA TYR A 67 14.22 0.91 0.64
C TYR A 67 14.45 1.55 2.01
N THR A 68 13.83 2.72 2.26
CA THR A 68 13.88 3.38 3.57
C THR A 68 13.26 2.51 4.65
N ALA A 69 12.09 1.90 4.39
CA ALA A 69 11.49 0.94 5.31
C ALA A 69 12.39 -0.27 5.58
N GLY A 70 13.06 -0.77 4.54
CA GLY A 70 14.03 -1.87 4.63
C GLY A 70 15.25 -1.51 5.49
N ILE A 71 15.82 -0.31 5.36
CA ILE A 71 16.94 0.15 6.20
C ILE A 71 16.52 0.23 7.67
N PHE A 72 15.34 0.77 7.96
CA PHE A 72 14.83 0.84 9.33
C PHE A 72 14.73 -0.55 9.96
N ALA A 73 14.11 -1.48 9.24
CA ALA A 73 13.91 -2.84 9.73
C ALA A 73 15.21 -3.66 9.85
N SER A 74 16.13 -3.53 8.89
CA SER A 74 17.31 -4.41 8.79
C SER A 74 18.59 -3.85 9.41
N LYS A 75 18.82 -2.53 9.33
CA LYS A 75 20.05 -1.89 9.80
C LYS A 75 19.89 -1.15 11.11
N LEU A 76 18.76 -0.48 11.30
CA LEU A 76 18.51 0.32 12.51
C LEU A 76 17.83 -0.49 13.62
N GLY A 77 17.28 -1.66 13.30
CA GLY A 77 16.48 -2.46 14.24
C GLY A 77 15.20 -1.73 14.70
N ILE A 78 14.81 -0.68 13.98
CA ILE A 78 13.61 0.12 14.26
C ILE A 78 12.47 -0.45 13.42
N SER A 79 11.25 -0.40 13.96
CA SER A 79 10.08 -0.88 13.25
C SER A 79 9.93 -0.25 11.86
N ALA A 80 9.61 -1.07 10.86
CA ALA A 80 9.39 -0.65 9.48
C ALA A 80 8.31 0.44 9.35
N TRP A 81 7.37 0.53 10.29
CA TRP A 81 6.34 1.58 10.34
C TRP A 81 6.94 2.99 10.37
N TRP A 82 8.05 3.18 11.10
CA TRP A 82 8.77 4.45 11.10
C TRP A 82 9.43 4.73 9.76
N GLY A 83 10.02 3.70 9.16
CA GLY A 83 10.60 3.81 7.82
C GLY A 83 9.55 4.11 6.74
N MET A 84 8.29 3.70 6.89
CA MET A 84 7.20 4.09 5.99
C MET A 84 6.87 5.59 6.11
N LEU A 85 6.84 6.15 7.33
CA LEU A 85 6.61 7.58 7.55
C LEU A 85 7.77 8.43 6.98
N PHE A 86 9.01 8.00 7.21
CA PHE A 86 10.20 8.70 6.69
C PHE A 86 10.42 8.46 5.20
N GLY A 87 9.89 7.37 4.64
CA GLY A 87 9.99 7.02 3.23
C GLY A 87 9.47 8.12 2.29
N GLY A 88 8.42 8.83 2.70
CA GLY A 88 7.87 9.96 1.95
C GLY A 88 8.83 11.15 1.85
N PHE A 89 9.66 11.39 2.87
CA PHE A 89 10.67 12.46 2.85
C PHE A 89 11.89 12.09 2.01
N THR A 90 12.26 10.80 1.98
CA THR A 90 13.39 10.33 1.17
C THR A 90 13.07 10.18 -0.31
N GLY A 91 11.78 10.14 -0.67
CA GLY A 91 11.33 10.00 -2.05
C GLY A 91 11.06 11.33 -2.77
N ALA A 92 10.97 12.45 -2.05
CA ALA A 92 10.67 13.79 -2.58
C ALA A 92 11.90 14.50 -3.18
#